data_AF-A0A370FWN4-F1
#
_entry.id   AF-A0A370FWN4-F1
#
_cell.length_a   1.000
_cell.length_b   1.000
_cell.length_c   1.000
_cell.angle_alpha   90.00
_cell.angle_beta   90.00
_cell.angle_gamma   90.00
#
_symmetry.space_group_name_H-M   'P 1'
#
loop_
_entity.id
_entity.type
_entity.pdbx_description
1 polymer ?
#
loop_
_entity_poly.entity_id
_entity_poly.type
_entity_poly.pdbx_seq_one_letter_code
_entity_poly.pdbx_strand_id
1 'polypeptide(L)'
;MHKLRTTIAAAGLAVLPLLAAAPAHAASLNIPGLINQGIDTLEYTAGSGVSDTVASLGQYAAAHAYLTGDPASRYIVVLGARLDADGLLPGVLNARLDTAAAIARLHPMNKVIVAGGPTQPLPYSESQAMFAGLVLRGVNPASIILENASYSTVDNARNTTGILSANGADGAVLVTSASHIDRALGAFRSASGQFRYTPVAVPGW
;
A
#
# COMPACT_ATOMS: atom_id res chain seq x y z
N MET A 1 7.21 -56.90 -1.80
CA MET A 1 7.82 -55.66 -1.27
C MET A 1 8.09 -54.67 -2.41
N HIS A 2 7.18 -53.73 -2.71
CA HIS A 2 7.50 -52.32 -3.01
C HIS A 2 6.20 -51.52 -3.21
N LYS A 3 6.27 -50.19 -3.10
CA LYS A 3 5.13 -49.29 -2.87
C LYS A 3 4.99 -48.22 -3.98
N LEU A 4 3.74 -47.83 -4.23
CA LEU A 4 3.26 -46.52 -4.72
C LEU A 4 3.76 -45.97 -6.08
N ARG A 5 2.83 -45.42 -6.87
CA ARG A 5 2.62 -43.95 -6.91
C ARG A 5 1.35 -43.47 -7.64
N THR A 6 0.84 -42.36 -7.12
CA THR A 6 -0.19 -41.43 -7.63
C THR A 6 0.47 -40.03 -7.74
N THR A 7 -0.10 -38.95 -8.28
CA THR A 7 -1.51 -38.57 -8.45
C THR A 7 -1.71 -37.62 -9.67
N ILE A 8 -2.88 -37.69 -10.30
CA ILE A 8 -3.69 -36.64 -11.00
C ILE A 8 -3.05 -35.25 -11.28
N ALA A 9 -3.35 -34.68 -12.46
CA ALA A 9 -3.58 -33.24 -12.63
C ALA A 9 -4.59 -32.94 -13.76
N ALA A 10 -5.79 -32.41 -13.44
CA ALA A 10 -6.69 -31.74 -14.40
C ALA A 10 -7.80 -30.92 -13.72
N ALA A 11 -7.94 -29.65 -14.12
CA ALA A 11 -9.08 -28.72 -13.92
C ALA A 11 -9.52 -28.39 -12.45
N GLY A 12 -10.08 -27.21 -12.17
CA GLY A 12 -10.29 -26.03 -13.01
C GLY A 12 -11.08 -24.92 -12.29
N LEU A 13 -11.14 -23.73 -12.93
CA LEU A 13 -12.05 -22.59 -12.74
C LEU A 13 -12.63 -22.23 -11.34
N ALA A 14 -12.24 -21.02 -10.89
CA ALA A 14 -13.07 -19.88 -10.46
C ALA A 14 -14.50 -20.08 -9.86
N VAL A 15 -14.83 -19.24 -8.86
CA VAL A 15 -16.02 -18.35 -8.82
C VAL A 15 -16.01 -17.49 -7.53
N LEU A 16 -16.34 -16.19 -7.62
CA LEU A 16 -16.69 -15.34 -6.48
C LEU A 16 -18.14 -15.61 -6.04
N PRO A 17 -18.44 -15.67 -4.73
CA PRO A 17 -19.77 -15.39 -4.22
C PRO A 17 -19.90 -13.98 -3.63
N LEU A 18 -21.09 -13.41 -3.82
CA LEU A 18 -21.54 -12.11 -3.38
C LEU A 18 -21.84 -12.08 -1.86
N LEU A 19 -21.78 -10.87 -1.29
CA LEU A 19 -22.11 -10.54 0.10
C LEU A 19 -23.50 -11.05 0.53
N ALA A 20 -23.55 -11.82 1.62
CA ALA A 20 -24.77 -12.18 2.35
C ALA A 20 -24.62 -11.83 3.84
N ALA A 21 -25.69 -11.35 4.47
CA ALA A 21 -25.65 -10.81 5.83
C ALA A 21 -26.04 -11.84 6.91
N ALA A 22 -25.54 -11.57 8.13
CA ALA A 22 -25.84 -12.21 9.42
C ALA A 22 -25.24 -13.61 9.70
N PRO A 23 -25.08 -14.00 10.99
CA PRO A 23 -24.99 -13.19 12.21
C PRO A 23 -23.55 -13.15 12.77
N ALA A 24 -23.31 -12.41 13.86
CA ALA A 24 -22.05 -12.47 14.59
C ALA A 24 -21.92 -13.82 15.34
N HIS A 25 -21.24 -14.78 14.70
CA HIS A 25 -20.63 -15.94 15.33
C HIS A 25 -19.23 -16.11 14.75
N ALA A 26 -18.25 -16.46 15.59
CA ALA A 26 -16.85 -16.59 15.19
C ALA A 26 -16.68 -17.74 14.19
N ALA A 27 -16.67 -17.40 12.90
CA ALA A 27 -16.28 -18.33 11.84
C ALA A 27 -14.76 -18.53 11.89
N SER A 28 -14.33 -19.62 12.53
CA SER A 28 -12.96 -20.09 12.46
C SER A 28 -12.64 -20.48 11.02
N LEU A 29 -11.87 -19.63 10.33
CA LEU A 29 -11.30 -19.92 9.01
C LEU A 29 -10.22 -21.01 9.16
N ASN A 30 -10.69 -22.26 9.26
CA ASN A 30 -9.84 -23.43 9.27
C ASN A 30 -9.30 -23.68 7.85
N ILE A 31 -8.16 -23.06 7.54
CA ILE A 31 -7.40 -23.28 6.30
C ILE A 31 -6.38 -24.41 6.56
N PRO A 32 -6.57 -25.64 6.05
CA PRO A 32 -5.71 -26.80 6.39
C PRO A 32 -4.32 -26.78 5.73
N GLY A 33 -3.71 -25.60 5.57
CA GLY A 33 -2.35 -25.39 5.09
C GLY A 33 -1.38 -24.84 6.15
N LEU A 34 -1.88 -24.33 7.28
CA LEU A 34 -1.05 -23.64 8.29
C LEU A 34 -0.51 -24.56 9.41
N ILE A 35 -1.07 -25.77 9.53
CA ILE A 35 -0.85 -26.66 10.70
C ILE A 35 0.55 -27.30 10.74
N ASN A 36 1.28 -27.31 9.61
CA ASN A 36 2.55 -28.07 9.49
C ASN A 36 3.82 -27.24 9.77
N GLN A 37 3.72 -26.08 10.43
CA GLN A 37 4.84 -25.17 10.76
C GLN A 37 5.03 -24.89 12.26
N GLY A 38 4.40 -25.69 13.14
CA GLY A 38 4.79 -25.80 14.55
C GLY A 38 4.82 -24.50 15.36
N ILE A 39 3.69 -23.80 15.46
CA ILE A 39 3.51 -22.70 16.42
C ILE A 39 2.57 -23.17 17.53
N ASP A 40 3.14 -23.86 18.51
CA ASP A 40 2.49 -24.01 19.82
C ASP A 40 2.60 -22.69 20.59
N THR A 41 1.47 -22.25 21.16
CA THR A 41 1.35 -21.16 22.14
C THR A 41 2.05 -19.82 21.85
N LEU A 42 1.27 -18.78 21.53
CA LEU A 42 1.42 -17.47 22.20
C LEU A 42 0.05 -16.79 22.34
N GLU A 43 -0.47 -16.78 23.57
CA GLU A 43 -1.72 -16.09 23.97
C GLU A 43 -1.46 -14.58 24.18
N TYR A 44 -0.70 -13.98 23.25
CA TYR A 44 -0.17 -12.62 23.29
C TYR A 44 -0.42 -12.00 21.92
N THR A 45 -0.96 -10.77 21.86
CA THR A 45 -1.43 -10.05 20.63
C THR A 45 -2.88 -10.34 20.16
N ALA A 46 -3.79 -10.77 21.06
CA ALA A 46 -5.21 -10.96 20.70
C ALA A 46 -6.07 -9.66 20.67
N GLY A 47 -5.62 -8.56 21.29
CA GLY A 47 -6.41 -7.32 21.42
C GLY A 47 -6.27 -6.34 20.25
N SER A 48 -5.04 -5.97 19.90
CA SER A 48 -4.75 -5.02 18.80
C SER A 48 -4.73 -5.70 17.43
N GLY A 49 -4.02 -6.83 17.32
CA GLY A 49 -3.70 -7.46 16.02
C GLY A 49 -4.92 -7.81 15.16
N VAL A 50 -6.04 -8.25 15.76
CA VAL A 50 -7.27 -8.55 15.01
C VAL A 50 -7.95 -7.27 14.50
N SER A 51 -8.02 -6.22 15.33
CA SER A 51 -8.59 -4.92 14.93
C SER A 51 -7.76 -4.28 13.82
N ASP A 52 -6.43 -4.29 13.94
CA ASP A 52 -5.52 -3.74 12.94
C ASP A 52 -5.58 -4.53 11.61
N THR A 53 -5.79 -5.86 11.69
CA THR A 53 -6.01 -6.70 10.51
C THR A 53 -7.33 -6.37 9.81
N VAL A 54 -8.44 -6.22 10.55
CA VAL A 54 -9.75 -5.86 9.96
C VAL A 54 -9.74 -4.43 9.42
N ALA A 55 -9.13 -3.49 10.13
CA ALA A 55 -9.00 -2.09 9.69
C ALA A 55 -8.11 -1.94 8.46
N SER A 56 -7.02 -2.70 8.35
CA SER A 56 -6.19 -2.71 7.14
C SER A 56 -6.92 -3.37 5.96
N LEU A 57 -7.59 -4.50 6.14
CA LEU A 57 -8.43 -5.12 5.10
C LEU A 57 -9.51 -4.16 4.56
N GLY A 58 -10.18 -3.40 5.43
CA GLY A 58 -11.14 -2.38 5.03
C GLY A 58 -10.52 -1.27 4.16
N GLN A 59 -9.32 -0.82 4.50
CA GLN A 59 -8.58 0.18 3.71
C GLN A 59 -8.11 -0.38 2.37
N TYR A 60 -7.60 -1.61 2.32
CA TYR A 60 -7.22 -2.27 1.06
C TYR A 60 -8.43 -2.48 0.15
N ALA A 61 -9.59 -2.89 0.69
CA ALA A 61 -10.82 -3.04 -0.08
C ALA A 61 -11.31 -1.69 -0.65
N ALA A 62 -11.26 -0.61 0.15
CA ALA A 62 -11.61 0.74 -0.29
C ALA A 62 -10.65 1.27 -1.38
N ALA A 63 -9.34 1.05 -1.20
CA ALA A 63 -8.31 1.40 -2.18
C ALA A 63 -8.52 0.63 -3.50
N HIS A 64 -8.79 -0.69 -3.42
CA HIS A 64 -9.05 -1.54 -4.59
C HIS A 64 -10.29 -1.07 -5.36
N ALA A 65 -11.41 -0.86 -4.67
CA ALA A 65 -12.65 -0.36 -5.28
C ALA A 65 -12.50 1.06 -5.88
N TYR A 66 -11.68 1.91 -5.26
CA TYR A 66 -11.37 3.21 -5.83
C TYR A 66 -10.51 3.11 -7.10
N LEU A 67 -9.36 2.42 -7.04
CA LEU A 67 -8.42 2.30 -8.17
C LEU A 67 -9.01 1.57 -9.38
N THR A 68 -9.84 0.53 -9.16
CA THR A 68 -10.51 -0.22 -10.25
C THR A 68 -11.57 0.60 -10.98
N GLY A 69 -12.24 1.55 -10.32
CA GLY A 69 -13.37 2.28 -10.90
C GLY A 69 -13.00 3.30 -11.99
N ASP A 70 -11.74 3.74 -12.05
CA ASP A 70 -11.15 4.47 -13.18
C ASP A 70 -9.62 4.37 -13.10
N PRO A 71 -9.00 3.35 -13.71
CA PRO A 71 -7.57 3.12 -13.56
C PRO A 71 -6.68 4.19 -14.23
N ALA A 72 -7.21 4.96 -15.19
CA ALA A 72 -6.44 5.92 -15.96
C ALA A 72 -6.29 7.27 -15.24
N SER A 73 -7.31 7.69 -14.50
CA SER A 73 -7.31 8.94 -13.73
C SER A 73 -6.94 8.77 -12.25
N ARG A 74 -6.72 7.55 -11.77
CA ARG A 74 -6.48 7.26 -10.33
C ARG A 74 -5.08 6.76 -10.05
N TYR A 75 -4.44 7.40 -9.08
CA TYR A 75 -3.02 7.23 -8.77
C TYR A 75 -2.81 6.60 -7.39
N ILE A 76 -1.63 6.05 -7.15
CA ILE A 76 -1.16 5.65 -5.83
C ILE A 76 -0.08 6.66 -5.42
N VAL A 77 -0.30 7.43 -4.36
CA VAL A 77 0.68 8.39 -3.83
C VAL A 77 1.31 7.80 -2.58
N VAL A 78 2.63 7.62 -2.58
CA VAL A 78 3.40 7.18 -1.42
C VAL A 78 4.13 8.37 -0.83
N LEU A 79 3.87 8.66 0.45
CA LEU A 79 4.55 9.77 1.14
C LEU A 79 5.83 9.34 1.81
N GLY A 80 6.81 10.23 1.71
CA GLY A 80 8.14 10.02 2.27
C GLY A 80 8.28 10.10 3.80
N ALA A 81 9.39 9.55 4.27
CA ALA A 81 9.97 9.72 5.59
C ALA A 81 11.50 9.84 5.47
N ARG A 82 12.10 10.76 6.23
CA ARG A 82 13.55 11.05 6.23
C ARG A 82 14.40 9.77 6.19
N LEU A 83 15.31 9.68 5.22
CA LEU A 83 16.25 8.57 5.09
C LEU A 83 17.19 8.47 6.29
N ASP A 84 17.76 7.29 6.51
CA ASP A 84 18.81 7.08 7.52
C ASP A 84 20.12 7.83 7.13
N ALA A 85 21.04 7.97 8.08
CA ALA A 85 22.26 8.79 7.89
C ALA A 85 23.26 8.20 6.87
N ASP A 86 23.18 6.89 6.64
CA ASP A 86 23.88 6.15 5.58
C ASP A 86 23.11 6.15 4.24
N GLY A 87 21.91 6.74 4.22
CA GLY A 87 21.03 6.82 3.06
C GLY A 87 20.10 5.62 2.86
N LEU A 88 20.05 4.69 3.82
CA LEU A 88 19.10 3.58 3.75
C LEU A 88 17.65 4.03 3.99
N LEU A 89 16.73 3.17 3.54
CA LEU A 89 15.30 3.32 3.78
C LEU A 89 15.01 2.90 5.23
N PRO A 90 14.50 3.78 6.11
CA PRO A 90 14.14 3.39 7.47
C PRO A 90 12.94 2.43 7.47
N GLY A 91 12.71 1.73 8.59
CA GLY A 91 11.63 0.76 8.74
C GLY A 91 10.24 1.30 8.35
N VAL A 92 9.94 2.54 8.74
CA VAL A 92 8.70 3.25 8.35
C VAL A 92 8.53 3.39 6.84
N LEU A 93 9.62 3.69 6.12
CA LEU A 93 9.57 3.91 4.68
C LEU A 93 9.49 2.57 3.95
N ASN A 94 10.22 1.54 4.41
CA ASN A 94 10.05 0.18 3.91
C ASN A 94 8.60 -0.32 4.04
N ALA A 95 7.96 -0.17 5.20
CA ALA A 95 6.59 -0.61 5.41
C ALA A 95 5.57 0.10 4.49
N ARG A 96 5.78 1.40 4.20
CA ARG A 96 5.00 2.14 3.19
C ARG A 96 5.25 1.64 1.78
N LEU A 97 6.49 1.33 1.42
CA LEU A 97 6.85 0.79 0.11
C LEU A 97 6.34 -0.65 -0.09
N ASP A 98 6.31 -1.47 0.95
CA ASP A 98 5.72 -2.82 0.93
C ASP A 98 4.21 -2.74 0.64
N THR A 99 3.51 -1.87 1.38
CA THR A 99 2.07 -1.57 1.18
C THR A 99 1.80 -1.05 -0.23
N ALA A 100 2.56 -0.05 -0.67
CA ALA A 100 2.40 0.55 -1.99
C ALA A 100 2.68 -0.45 -3.12
N ALA A 101 3.71 -1.30 -2.99
CA ALA A 101 4.03 -2.32 -3.97
C ALA A 101 3.00 -3.46 -3.99
N ALA A 102 2.39 -3.81 -2.85
CA ALA A 102 1.26 -4.75 -2.83
C ALA A 102 0.07 -4.20 -3.64
N ILE A 103 -0.30 -2.94 -3.44
CA ILE A 103 -1.38 -2.30 -4.19
C ILE A 103 -1.01 -2.16 -5.68
N ALA A 104 0.16 -1.60 -6.00
CA ALA A 104 0.57 -1.35 -7.40
C ALA A 104 0.70 -2.63 -8.24
N ARG A 105 1.10 -3.77 -7.66
CA ARG A 105 1.15 -5.06 -8.38
C ARG A 105 -0.23 -5.64 -8.68
N LEU A 106 -1.24 -5.36 -7.84
CA LEU A 106 -2.64 -5.70 -8.10
C LEU A 106 -3.31 -4.70 -9.08
N HIS A 107 -2.72 -3.52 -9.24
CA HIS A 107 -3.24 -2.40 -10.00
C HIS A 107 -2.23 -1.88 -11.06
N PRO A 108 -1.76 -2.72 -11.99
CA PRO A 108 -0.64 -2.38 -12.90
C PRO A 108 -0.95 -1.25 -13.90
N MET A 109 -2.22 -0.88 -14.07
CA MET A 109 -2.65 0.25 -14.91
C MET A 109 -2.58 1.60 -14.17
N ASN A 110 -2.62 1.58 -12.84
CA ASN A 110 -2.57 2.79 -12.01
C ASN A 110 -1.10 3.20 -11.81
N LYS A 111 -0.79 4.48 -12.03
CA LYS A 111 0.55 5.02 -11.82
C LYS A 111 0.81 5.28 -10.33
N VAL A 112 2.08 5.16 -9.93
CA VAL A 112 2.55 5.43 -8.55
C VAL A 112 3.33 6.74 -8.55
N ILE A 113 3.03 7.65 -7.63
CA ILE A 113 3.84 8.84 -7.36
C ILE A 113 4.55 8.62 -6.02
N VAL A 114 5.87 8.77 -5.99
CA VAL A 114 6.67 8.77 -4.76
C VAL A 114 7.10 10.20 -4.43
N ALA A 115 6.65 10.72 -3.27
CA ALA A 115 6.76 12.13 -2.92
C ALA A 115 7.68 12.38 -1.72
N GLY A 116 8.83 13.01 -1.99
CA GLY A 116 9.83 13.42 -1.00
C GLY A 116 11.12 13.93 -1.65
N GLY A 117 11.55 15.14 -1.28
CA GLY A 117 12.78 15.77 -1.77
C GLY A 117 14.06 15.35 -1.02
N PRO A 118 15.12 16.17 -1.05
CA PRO A 118 16.34 15.91 -0.30
C PRO A 118 16.12 16.01 1.22
N THR A 119 16.44 14.94 1.97
CA THR A 119 16.28 14.87 3.44
C THR A 119 17.61 14.71 4.21
N GLN A 120 18.70 14.51 3.47
CA GLN A 120 20.07 14.24 3.93
C GLN A 120 21.05 14.89 2.92
N PRO A 121 22.34 15.12 3.27
CA PRO A 121 23.38 15.55 2.32
C PRO A 121 23.85 14.39 1.41
N LEU A 122 22.91 13.72 0.75
CA LEU A 122 23.12 12.59 -0.15
C LEU A 122 22.99 13.04 -1.61
N PRO A 123 23.59 12.31 -2.58
CA PRO A 123 23.48 12.62 -4.00
C PRO A 123 22.12 12.25 -4.62
N TYR A 124 21.11 11.91 -3.81
CA TYR A 124 19.76 11.54 -4.25
C TYR A 124 18.68 12.00 -3.26
N SER A 125 17.47 12.24 -3.78
CA SER A 125 16.28 12.55 -2.99
C SER A 125 15.68 11.31 -2.35
N GLU A 126 14.78 11.53 -1.38
CA GLU A 126 14.01 10.47 -0.76
C GLU A 126 13.16 9.70 -1.80
N SER A 127 12.48 10.41 -2.70
CA SER A 127 11.72 9.83 -3.81
C SER A 127 12.56 8.98 -4.77
N GLN A 128 13.83 9.31 -5.00
CA GLN A 128 14.73 8.48 -5.82
C GLN A 128 15.07 7.16 -5.11
N ALA A 129 15.28 7.18 -3.79
CA ALA A 129 15.44 5.96 -3.00
C ALA A 129 14.14 5.13 -2.96
N MET A 130 12.98 5.78 -2.84
CA MET A 130 11.67 5.14 -2.91
C MET A 130 11.40 4.48 -4.27
N PHE A 131 11.76 5.12 -5.38
CA PHE A 131 11.66 4.55 -6.73
C PHE A 131 12.45 3.24 -6.83
N ALA A 132 13.72 3.25 -6.44
CA ALA A 132 14.53 2.03 -6.40
C ALA A 132 13.91 0.97 -5.48
N GLY A 133 13.41 1.38 -4.32
CA GLY A 133 12.70 0.52 -3.36
C GLY A 133 11.43 -0.12 -3.91
N LEU A 134 10.65 0.55 -4.77
CA LEU A 134 9.47 0.00 -5.45
C LEU A 134 9.85 -0.93 -6.60
N VAL A 135 10.87 -0.59 -7.39
CA VAL A 135 11.36 -1.45 -8.49
C VAL A 135 11.88 -2.78 -7.94
N LEU A 136 12.65 -2.75 -6.84
CA LEU A 136 13.09 -3.97 -6.13
C LEU A 136 11.93 -4.82 -5.58
N ARG A 137 10.74 -4.23 -5.38
CA ARG A 137 9.51 -4.91 -4.96
C ARG A 137 8.64 -5.38 -6.14
N GLY A 138 9.12 -5.23 -7.38
CA GLY A 138 8.44 -5.69 -8.59
C GLY A 138 7.39 -4.72 -9.14
N VAL A 139 7.44 -3.43 -8.79
CA VAL A 139 6.63 -2.40 -9.46
C VAL A 139 7.32 -2.01 -10.78
N ASN A 140 6.54 -1.88 -11.86
CA ASN A 140 7.05 -1.48 -13.17
C ASN A 140 7.70 -0.08 -13.11
N PRO A 141 8.99 0.10 -13.43
CA PRO A 141 9.64 1.41 -13.44
C PRO A 141 8.89 2.47 -14.26
N ALA A 142 8.24 2.08 -15.35
CA ALA A 142 7.53 2.99 -16.25
C ALA A 142 6.18 3.49 -15.69
N SER A 143 5.65 2.90 -14.61
CA SER A 143 4.46 3.41 -13.93
C SER A 143 4.78 4.28 -12.71
N ILE A 144 6.05 4.47 -12.35
CA ILE A 144 6.47 5.26 -11.19
C ILE A 144 6.88 6.68 -11.64
N ILE A 145 6.33 7.68 -10.97
CA ILE A 145 6.62 9.11 -11.14
C ILE A 145 7.34 9.61 -9.88
N LEU A 146 8.42 10.36 -10.08
CA LEU A 146 9.16 11.03 -9.01
C LEU A 146 8.57 12.41 -8.71
N GLU A 147 8.31 12.69 -7.44
CA GLU A 147 8.17 14.05 -6.93
C GLU A 147 9.30 14.30 -5.92
N ASN A 148 10.29 15.08 -6.33
CA ASN A 148 11.57 15.27 -5.63
C ASN A 148 11.87 16.72 -5.23
N ALA A 149 10.88 17.62 -5.30
CA ALA A 149 11.04 19.05 -5.01
C ALA A 149 10.56 19.44 -3.61
N SER A 150 9.86 18.54 -2.91
CA SER A 150 9.21 18.82 -1.63
C SER A 150 10.10 18.69 -0.40
N TYR A 151 10.07 19.70 0.48
CA TYR A 151 10.79 19.72 1.76
C TYR A 151 9.87 19.56 2.98
N SER A 152 8.55 19.59 2.78
CA SER A 152 7.55 19.48 3.84
C SER A 152 6.31 18.68 3.41
N THR A 153 5.44 18.33 4.36
CA THR A 153 4.15 17.69 4.06
C THR A 153 3.22 18.58 3.23
N VAL A 154 3.34 19.92 3.34
CA VAL A 154 2.56 20.87 2.54
C VAL A 154 3.08 20.93 1.11
N ASP A 155 4.40 20.89 0.93
CA ASP A 155 5.01 20.83 -0.40
C ASP A 155 4.66 19.50 -1.10
N ASN A 156 4.79 18.36 -0.39
CA ASN A 156 4.38 17.04 -0.91
C ASN A 156 2.95 17.11 -1.46
N ALA A 157 2.01 17.67 -0.68
CA ALA A 157 0.62 17.85 -1.07
C ALA A 157 0.48 18.74 -2.31
N ARG A 158 1.09 19.93 -2.32
CA ARG A 158 1.02 20.90 -3.41
C ARG A 158 1.61 20.37 -4.72
N ASN A 159 2.83 19.84 -4.64
CA ASN A 159 3.59 19.37 -5.81
C ASN A 159 2.96 18.11 -6.40
N THR A 160 2.57 17.15 -5.55
CA THR A 160 1.85 15.95 -6.01
C THR A 160 0.49 16.31 -6.62
N THR A 161 -0.26 17.25 -6.03
CA THR A 161 -1.53 17.74 -6.60
C THR A 161 -1.31 18.38 -7.97
N GLY A 162 -0.21 19.12 -8.16
CA GLY A 162 0.19 19.66 -9.46
C GLY A 162 0.44 18.56 -10.51
N ILE A 163 1.16 17.50 -10.14
CA ILE A 163 1.41 16.33 -11.01
C ILE A 163 0.09 15.63 -11.37
N LEU A 164 -0.78 15.38 -10.38
CA LEU A 164 -2.10 14.77 -10.57
C LEU A 164 -2.96 15.60 -11.56
N SER A 165 -3.05 16.91 -11.35
CA SER A 165 -3.80 17.83 -12.21
C SER A 165 -3.25 17.87 -13.65
N ALA A 166 -1.93 17.96 -13.81
CA ALA A 166 -1.28 17.95 -15.12
C ALA A 166 -1.46 16.62 -15.89
N ASN A 167 -1.79 15.53 -15.20
CA ASN A 167 -2.07 14.22 -15.80
C ASN A 167 -3.59 13.92 -15.92
N GLY A 168 -4.47 14.87 -15.62
CA GLY A 168 -5.93 14.67 -15.71
C GLY A 168 -6.50 13.70 -14.67
N ALA A 169 -5.88 13.59 -13.49
CA ALA A 169 -6.32 12.70 -12.44
C ALA A 169 -7.61 13.18 -11.73
N ASP A 170 -8.44 12.26 -11.23
CA ASP A 170 -9.58 12.55 -10.35
C ASP A 170 -9.23 12.47 -8.84
N GLY A 171 -8.06 11.90 -8.53
CA GLY A 171 -7.54 11.75 -7.18
C GLY A 171 -6.55 10.60 -7.03
N ALA A 172 -6.38 10.14 -5.78
CA ALA A 172 -5.38 9.13 -5.45
C ALA A 172 -5.71 8.29 -4.21
N VAL A 173 -5.14 7.09 -4.15
CA VAL A 173 -4.89 6.39 -2.89
C VAL A 173 -3.66 7.03 -2.23
N LEU A 174 -3.75 7.36 -0.95
CA LEU A 174 -2.67 8.01 -0.20
C LEU A 174 -2.08 7.05 0.83
N VAL A 175 -0.87 6.54 0.55
CA VAL A 175 -0.13 5.59 1.39
C VAL A 175 0.86 6.33 2.29
N THR A 176 0.66 6.23 3.60
CA THR A 176 1.58 6.77 4.62
C THR A 176 1.37 6.06 5.97
N SER A 177 2.17 6.42 6.98
CA SER A 177 2.01 5.94 8.36
C SER A 177 0.65 6.29 8.96
N ALA A 178 0.13 5.44 9.84
CA ALA A 178 -1.08 5.73 10.61
C ALA A 178 -0.96 7.01 11.44
N SER A 179 0.20 7.27 12.05
CA SER A 179 0.47 8.52 12.77
C SER A 179 0.45 9.79 11.88
N HIS A 180 0.55 9.64 10.56
CA HIS A 180 0.70 10.75 9.61
C HIS A 180 -0.50 10.93 8.66
N ILE A 181 -1.44 9.98 8.61
CA ILE A 181 -2.50 9.96 7.58
C ILE A 181 -3.43 11.18 7.67
N ASP A 182 -3.81 11.62 8.87
CA ASP A 182 -4.71 12.77 9.04
C ASP A 182 -4.05 14.09 8.63
N ARG A 183 -2.78 14.30 9.01
CA ARG A 183 -1.99 15.46 8.60
C ARG A 183 -1.82 15.50 7.07
N ALA A 184 -1.60 14.32 6.47
CA ALA A 184 -1.49 14.18 5.04
C ALA A 184 -2.82 14.50 4.33
N LEU A 185 -3.94 13.89 4.74
CA LEU A 185 -5.27 14.18 4.19
C LEU A 185 -5.64 15.66 4.30
N GLY A 186 -5.35 16.31 5.43
CA GLY A 186 -5.55 17.75 5.63
C GLY A 186 -4.76 18.60 4.63
N ALA A 187 -3.47 18.31 4.45
CA ALA A 187 -2.62 19.01 3.48
C ALA A 187 -3.09 18.78 2.03
N PHE A 188 -3.39 17.54 1.63
CA PHE A 188 -3.82 17.19 0.27
C PHE A 188 -5.19 17.78 -0.09
N ARG A 189 -6.16 17.79 0.83
CA ARG A 189 -7.46 18.50 0.65
C ARG A 189 -7.30 20.01 0.59
N SER A 190 -6.31 20.58 1.28
CA SER A 190 -6.00 22.02 1.21
C SER A 190 -5.31 22.40 -0.09
N ALA A 191 -4.50 21.50 -0.67
CA ALA A 191 -3.86 21.68 -1.97
C ALA A 191 -4.86 21.56 -3.15
N SER A 192 -5.84 20.65 -3.06
CA SER A 192 -7.01 20.62 -3.94
C SER A 192 -8.21 20.02 -3.22
N GLY A 193 -9.28 20.81 -3.12
CA GLY A 193 -10.59 20.35 -2.65
C GLY A 193 -11.39 19.57 -3.70
N GLN A 194 -10.88 19.41 -4.92
CA GLN A 194 -11.56 18.70 -6.01
C GLN A 194 -11.21 17.22 -6.07
N PHE A 195 -10.03 16.83 -5.58
CA PHE A 195 -9.53 15.46 -5.69
C PHE A 195 -10.01 14.57 -4.55
N ARG A 196 -10.39 13.34 -4.90
CA ARG A 196 -10.71 12.31 -3.91
C ARG A 196 -9.43 11.62 -3.42
N TYR A 197 -9.21 11.68 -2.11
CA TYR A 197 -8.10 10.97 -1.47
C TYR A 197 -8.62 9.79 -0.65
N THR A 198 -8.20 8.58 -1.01
CA THR A 198 -8.54 7.33 -0.32
C THR A 198 -7.36 6.92 0.57
N PRO A 199 -7.47 7.01 1.90
CA PRO A 199 -6.33 6.73 2.78
C PRO A 199 -5.98 5.25 2.87
N VAL A 200 -4.68 4.95 2.90
CA VAL A 200 -4.14 3.66 3.36
C VAL A 200 -3.05 3.97 4.39
N ALA A 201 -3.43 3.84 5.66
CA ALA A 201 -2.60 4.01 6.83
C ALA A 201 -1.86 2.70 7.14
N VAL A 202 -0.52 2.76 7.15
CA VAL A 202 0.36 1.66 7.55
C VAL A 202 0.42 1.61 9.08
N PRO A 203 0.00 0.52 9.75
CA PRO A 203 0.05 0.39 11.20
C PRO A 203 1.48 0.35 11.75
N GLY A 204 1.62 0.62 13.05
CA GLY A 204 2.90 0.54 13.77
C GLY A 204 3.87 1.71 13.52
N TRP A 205 3.46 2.73 12.77
CA TRP A 205 4.26 3.90 12.41
C TRP A 205 3.46 5.20 12.36
#